data_AF-A0AAN4PDC2-F1
#
_entry.id   AF-A0AAN4PDC2-F1
#
_cell.length_a   1.000
_cell.length_b   1.000
_cell.length_c   1.000
_cell.angle_alpha   90.00
_cell.angle_beta   90.00
_cell.angle_gamma   90.00
#
_symmetry.space_group_name_H-M   'P 1'
#
loop_
_entity.id
_entity.type
_entity.pdbx_description
1 polymer ?
#
loop_
_entity_poly.entity_id
_entity_poly.type
_entity_poly.pdbx_seq_one_letter_code
_entity_poly.pdbx_strand_id
1 'polypeptide(L)'
;MMRSAKSAIAENYFASLSSAASMARGKANGNGFLNHANGNQLISRTITGLKRWSIINRDLPAVSQVRAIHVYDFDNTLFLSPLPNPQLWNGPTIGFLQSLESFTNGGWWHDPALLAATGEGMEKEEPRAWDGWWNEQIVRLVKLSMEQKDALTVLLTGRSENGFADLIRRMVDSRKLEFDLICLKPEVGPNSERFSTTMEFKQTFLQDLVLTYEQADEIRVYEDRVKHVKGFRDFFEDLNRSLQVVPAPRKPINAEVIQVAEGCTFLSPVVETAEVQRMINSHNKSIREATSNATRSPYGRLRIKRTIFYTGYLISNADSNRLISQLLTPLLPSGLAESNDLKYMANSILITPRPAPRSILNKVGGIGKKLTWQVTGTAVFENKVWAARVIPVPATEKYYTENPLPVIVLAVRKGARPIDAGKILNWHPVPAEKALTFETVVGEKVVLRVEEENPHEGEWESQFLNKNRKRRHQQERDQDILYPQSSQNDEPLSQTKPQPYYNSRYGGNSRHHDDGPRRGGSHRGGRGRGGANRGKGHSSRGGTRGRGRGRDGGPAAYRSLDDHAGYDGGYEDKPGPGGAGPVMNY
;
A
#
# COMPACT_ATOMS: atom_id res chain seq x y z
N MET A 1 49.15 -31.69 -36.47
CA MET A 1 48.83 -30.58 -37.39
C MET A 1 47.60 -29.85 -36.88
N MET A 2 47.79 -28.64 -36.34
CA MET A 2 46.70 -27.75 -35.91
C MET A 2 46.03 -27.13 -37.15
N ARG A 3 44.70 -27.17 -37.21
CA ARG A 3 43.90 -26.24 -38.04
C ARG A 3 43.25 -25.22 -37.11
N SER A 4 43.39 -23.96 -37.49
CA SER A 4 43.12 -22.76 -36.70
C SER A 4 41.63 -22.42 -36.58
N ALA A 5 41.22 -21.97 -35.40
CA ALA A 5 39.86 -21.70 -34.93
C ALA A 5 39.15 -20.48 -35.58
N LYS A 6 39.50 -20.12 -36.82
CA LYS A 6 38.89 -18.98 -37.54
C LYS A 6 37.94 -19.37 -38.68
N SER A 7 37.79 -20.65 -39.02
CA SER A 7 36.85 -21.08 -40.07
C SER A 7 35.54 -21.68 -39.57
N ALA A 8 35.36 -21.89 -38.26
CA ALA A 8 34.13 -22.46 -37.68
C ALA A 8 33.10 -21.41 -37.23
N ILE A 9 33.38 -20.11 -37.40
CA ILE A 9 32.55 -18.99 -36.90
C ILE A 9 31.76 -18.31 -38.03
N ALA A 10 32.01 -18.65 -39.31
CA ALA A 10 31.35 -18.01 -40.45
C ALA A 10 30.06 -18.70 -40.92
N GLU A 11 29.78 -19.95 -40.54
CA GLU A 11 28.57 -20.67 -40.99
C GLU A 11 27.37 -20.57 -40.03
N ASN A 12 27.57 -20.13 -38.79
CA ASN A 12 26.48 -19.94 -37.82
C ASN A 12 25.87 -18.52 -37.80
N TYR A 13 26.35 -17.61 -38.66
CA TYR A 13 25.91 -16.20 -38.70
C TYR A 13 24.86 -15.89 -39.77
N PHE A 14 24.54 -16.83 -40.67
CA PHE A 14 23.52 -16.64 -41.72
C PHE A 14 22.21 -17.42 -41.49
N ALA A 15 22.15 -18.30 -40.48
CA ALA A 15 20.93 -19.02 -40.11
C ALA A 15 20.08 -18.31 -39.03
N SER A 16 20.60 -17.25 -38.40
CA SER A 16 19.92 -16.53 -37.29
C SER A 16 19.21 -15.23 -37.71
N LEU A 17 19.12 -14.95 -39.02
CA LEU A 17 18.52 -13.71 -39.55
C LEU A 17 17.28 -13.93 -40.44
N SER A 18 16.71 -15.13 -40.49
CA SER A 18 15.55 -15.46 -41.35
C SER A 18 14.30 -16.03 -40.65
N SER A 19 14.18 -15.96 -39.32
CA SER A 19 12.88 -16.21 -38.63
C SER A 19 12.37 -15.05 -37.77
N ALA A 20 13.02 -13.89 -37.85
CA ALA A 20 12.59 -12.66 -37.18
C ALA A 20 11.75 -11.78 -38.12
N ALA A 21 10.61 -12.27 -38.62
CA ALA A 21 9.63 -11.45 -39.34
C ALA A 21 8.24 -12.10 -39.47
N SER A 22 7.55 -12.41 -38.37
CA SER A 22 6.06 -12.46 -38.37
C SER A 22 5.48 -12.55 -36.95
N MET A 23 5.51 -11.46 -36.19
CA MET A 23 4.71 -11.34 -34.96
C MET A 23 3.99 -9.99 -34.98
N ALA A 24 2.87 -9.97 -35.70
CA ALA A 24 1.93 -8.86 -35.67
C ALA A 24 1.16 -8.87 -34.34
N ARG A 25 1.12 -7.69 -33.70
CA ARG A 25 0.33 -7.39 -32.50
C ARG A 25 -1.16 -7.68 -32.73
N GLY A 26 -1.71 -8.68 -32.04
CA GLY A 26 -3.15 -8.86 -31.82
C GLY A 26 -3.56 -8.28 -30.47
N LYS A 27 -4.55 -7.38 -30.48
CA LYS A 27 -5.20 -6.82 -29.29
C LYS A 27 -5.97 -7.93 -28.56
N ALA A 28 -5.70 -8.14 -27.26
CA ALA A 28 -6.51 -9.00 -26.41
C ALA A 28 -7.64 -8.18 -25.78
N ASN A 29 -8.80 -8.20 -26.43
CA ASN A 29 -10.10 -7.95 -25.83
C ASN A 29 -10.98 -9.13 -26.26
N GLY A 30 -11.53 -9.87 -25.30
CA GLY A 30 -12.57 -10.88 -25.56
C GLY A 30 -12.27 -12.26 -24.99
N ASN A 31 -13.21 -12.74 -24.17
CA ASN A 31 -13.34 -14.08 -23.61
C ASN A 31 -12.78 -15.21 -24.49
N GLY A 32 -11.95 -16.06 -23.90
CA GLY A 32 -11.42 -17.26 -24.53
C GLY A 32 -10.96 -18.30 -23.51
N PHE A 33 -11.75 -18.58 -22.47
CA PHE A 33 -11.55 -19.76 -21.62
C PHE A 33 -12.11 -20.98 -22.35
N LEU A 34 -11.34 -21.50 -23.31
CA LEU A 34 -11.33 -22.89 -23.80
C LEU A 34 -10.62 -22.90 -25.15
N ASN A 35 -9.36 -23.32 -25.16
CA ASN A 35 -8.78 -24.24 -26.14
C ASN A 35 -7.26 -24.25 -25.98
N HIS A 36 -6.76 -25.19 -25.18
CA HIS A 36 -5.54 -25.95 -25.45
C HIS A 36 -5.39 -27.01 -24.34
N ALA A 37 -6.08 -28.14 -24.50
CA ALA A 37 -5.68 -29.36 -23.82
C ALA A 37 -4.37 -29.86 -24.46
N ASN A 38 -3.25 -29.22 -24.12
CA ASN A 38 -1.93 -29.79 -24.33
C ASN A 38 -1.79 -31.00 -23.40
N GLY A 39 -1.14 -32.08 -23.85
CA GLY A 39 -0.90 -33.29 -23.04
C GLY A 39 -0.28 -33.04 -21.66
N ASN A 40 0.39 -31.91 -21.46
CA ASN A 40 0.91 -31.47 -20.17
C ASN A 40 -0.19 -31.17 -19.12
N GLN A 41 -1.35 -30.63 -19.51
CA GLN A 41 -2.45 -30.35 -18.55
C GLN A 41 -3.08 -31.63 -17.98
N LEU A 42 -3.09 -32.73 -18.75
CA LEU A 42 -3.59 -34.02 -18.28
C LEU A 42 -2.67 -34.67 -17.24
N ILE A 43 -1.36 -34.40 -17.31
CA ILE A 43 -0.37 -34.89 -16.33
C ILE A 43 -0.53 -34.18 -14.98
N SER A 44 -0.91 -32.90 -14.98
CA SER A 44 -1.18 -32.12 -13.76
C SER A 44 -2.40 -32.62 -12.97
N ARG A 45 -3.44 -33.11 -13.68
CA ARG A 45 -4.74 -33.52 -13.11
C ARG A 45 -4.71 -34.95 -12.56
N THR A 46 -3.69 -35.26 -11.79
CA THR A 46 -3.53 -36.53 -11.08
C THR A 46 -3.11 -36.24 -9.65
N ILE A 47 -3.35 -37.17 -8.72
CA ILE A 47 -2.86 -37.04 -7.34
C ILE A 47 -1.34 -36.81 -7.32
N THR A 48 -0.60 -37.52 -8.17
CA THR A 48 0.85 -37.35 -8.32
C THR A 48 1.22 -35.97 -8.87
N GLY A 49 0.45 -35.44 -9.81
CA GLY A 49 0.59 -34.07 -10.31
C GLY A 49 0.35 -33.04 -9.21
N LEU A 50 -0.72 -33.20 -8.43
CA LEU A 50 -1.04 -32.33 -7.29
C LEU A 50 0.06 -32.26 -6.24
N LYS A 51 0.70 -33.40 -5.93
CA LYS A 51 1.81 -33.43 -4.97
C LYS A 51 2.97 -32.49 -5.35
N ARG A 52 3.16 -32.18 -6.64
CA ARG A 52 4.24 -31.29 -7.12
C ARG A 52 4.01 -29.81 -6.76
N TRP A 53 2.79 -29.44 -6.37
CA TRP A 53 2.47 -28.10 -5.89
C TRP A 53 2.81 -27.89 -4.42
N SER A 54 3.10 -28.96 -3.68
CA SER A 54 3.24 -28.91 -2.23
C SER A 54 4.70 -28.99 -1.79
N ILE A 55 5.05 -28.17 -0.79
CA ILE A 55 6.38 -28.21 -0.15
C ILE A 55 6.53 -29.38 0.83
N ILE A 56 5.42 -30.05 1.17
CA ILE A 56 5.42 -31.28 1.99
C ILE A 56 5.13 -32.50 1.13
N ASN A 57 5.83 -33.60 1.43
CA ASN A 57 5.65 -34.89 0.78
C ASN A 57 4.75 -35.80 1.63
N ARG A 58 3.45 -35.47 1.70
CA ARG A 58 2.43 -36.29 2.36
C ARG A 58 1.68 -37.12 1.34
N ASP A 59 1.22 -38.31 1.75
CA ASP A 59 0.28 -39.07 0.95
C ASP A 59 -1.10 -38.42 0.96
N LEU A 60 -1.59 -38.13 -0.24
CA LEU A 60 -2.88 -37.49 -0.42
C LEU A 60 -3.99 -38.56 -0.44
N PRO A 61 -5.19 -38.25 0.10
CA PRO A 61 -6.33 -39.15 0.06
C PRO A 61 -6.74 -39.46 -1.39
N ALA A 62 -7.31 -40.64 -1.60
CA ALA A 62 -7.79 -41.07 -2.91
C ALA A 62 -8.93 -40.16 -3.38
N VAL A 63 -9.07 -39.99 -4.69
CA VAL A 63 -10.11 -39.13 -5.30
C VAL A 63 -11.52 -39.48 -4.80
N SER A 64 -11.79 -40.77 -4.60
CA SER A 64 -13.10 -41.26 -4.12
C SER A 64 -13.40 -41.00 -2.65
N GLN A 65 -12.38 -40.65 -1.85
CA GLN A 65 -12.52 -40.38 -0.41
C GLN A 65 -12.87 -38.92 -0.13
N VAL A 66 -12.49 -38.00 -1.01
CA VAL A 66 -12.65 -36.56 -0.78
C VAL A 66 -14.01 -36.07 -1.29
N ARG A 67 -14.79 -35.49 -0.39
CA ARG A 67 -16.08 -34.84 -0.64
C ARG A 67 -16.04 -33.33 -0.43
N ALA A 68 -15.16 -32.85 0.43
CA ALA A 68 -14.98 -31.43 0.73
C ALA A 68 -13.53 -31.00 0.53
N ILE A 69 -13.32 -29.76 0.08
CA ILE A 69 -11.99 -29.15 -0.04
C ILE A 69 -11.97 -27.86 0.78
N HIS A 70 -11.05 -27.73 1.73
CA HIS A 70 -10.91 -26.53 2.56
C HIS A 70 -9.55 -25.89 2.31
N VAL A 71 -9.55 -24.66 1.79
CA VAL A 71 -8.36 -23.90 1.42
C VAL A 71 -8.23 -22.68 2.30
N TYR A 72 -7.08 -22.52 2.94
CA TYR A 72 -6.78 -21.42 3.84
C TYR A 72 -5.62 -20.59 3.29
N ASP A 73 -5.79 -19.28 3.11
CA ASP A 73 -4.65 -18.37 2.90
C ASP A 73 -3.82 -18.24 4.19
N PHE A 74 -2.54 -17.89 4.03
CA PHE A 74 -1.63 -17.74 5.16
C PHE A 74 -1.65 -16.32 5.73
N ASP A 75 -1.11 -15.36 4.98
CA ASP A 75 -0.90 -13.98 5.44
C ASP A 75 -2.23 -13.30 5.75
N ASN A 76 -2.36 -12.77 6.97
CA ASN A 76 -3.53 -12.05 7.51
C ASN A 76 -4.86 -12.82 7.48
N THR A 77 -4.82 -14.09 7.10
CA THR A 77 -5.94 -15.04 7.15
C THR A 77 -5.74 -16.03 8.30
N LEU A 78 -4.79 -16.96 8.16
CA LEU A 78 -4.43 -17.93 9.20
C LEU A 78 -3.43 -17.34 10.20
N PHE A 79 -2.43 -16.61 9.71
CA PHE A 79 -1.37 -16.01 10.51
C PHE A 79 -1.39 -14.49 10.38
N LEU A 80 -1.23 -13.78 11.49
CA LEU A 80 -1.22 -12.31 11.55
C LEU A 80 0.15 -11.76 11.16
N SER A 81 0.52 -11.93 9.90
CA SER A 81 1.80 -11.46 9.36
C SER A 81 1.95 -9.94 9.57
N PRO A 82 3.09 -9.47 10.12
CA PRO A 82 3.25 -8.07 10.46
C PRO A 82 3.18 -7.18 9.23
N LEU A 83 2.44 -6.07 9.35
CA LEU A 83 2.38 -5.00 8.37
C LEU A 83 3.42 -3.92 8.67
N PRO A 84 3.83 -3.09 7.70
CA PRO A 84 4.64 -1.91 7.99
C PRO A 84 3.87 -0.94 8.89
N ASN A 85 4.50 -0.50 9.98
CA ASN A 85 3.86 0.28 11.03
C ASN A 85 3.60 1.73 10.60
N PRO A 86 2.33 2.17 10.51
CA PRO A 86 1.98 3.53 10.07
C PRO A 86 2.27 4.61 11.12
N GLN A 87 2.60 4.22 12.36
CA GLN A 87 3.12 5.15 13.37
C GLN A 87 4.62 5.40 13.23
N LEU A 88 5.34 4.44 12.62
CA LEU A 88 6.77 4.51 12.40
C LEU A 88 7.09 5.14 11.03
N TRP A 89 6.45 4.65 9.96
CA TRP A 89 6.75 5.06 8.59
C TRP A 89 5.71 6.02 8.02
N ASN A 90 6.14 6.94 7.16
CA ASN A 90 5.18 7.74 6.41
C ASN A 90 4.43 6.91 5.35
N GLY A 91 3.23 7.36 4.97
CA GLY A 91 2.38 6.64 4.00
C GLY A 91 3.08 6.26 2.68
N PRO A 92 3.85 7.16 2.03
CA PRO A 92 4.63 6.80 0.84
C PRO A 92 5.65 5.69 1.09
N THR A 93 6.32 5.68 2.25
CA THR A 93 7.28 4.64 2.61
C THR A 93 6.61 3.30 2.85
N ILE A 94 5.40 3.26 3.43
CA ILE A 94 4.65 2.00 3.57
C ILE A 94 4.43 1.36 2.20
N GLY A 95 3.95 2.13 1.22
CA GLY A 95 3.78 1.63 -0.15
C GLY A 95 5.09 1.25 -0.84
N PHE A 96 6.18 1.96 -0.54
CA PHE A 96 7.52 1.62 -1.02
C PHE A 96 8.00 0.29 -0.42
N LEU A 97 7.88 0.11 0.90
CA LEU A 97 8.28 -1.10 1.59
C LEU A 97 7.55 -2.32 1.03
N GLN A 98 6.26 -2.22 0.73
CA GLN A 98 5.45 -3.34 0.24
C GLN A 98 5.70 -3.70 -1.23
N SER A 99 6.30 -2.81 -2.03
CA SER A 99 6.46 -2.98 -3.47
C SER A 99 7.64 -3.89 -3.83
N LEU A 100 7.42 -4.83 -4.76
CA LEU A 100 8.42 -5.79 -5.24
C LEU A 100 9.67 -5.08 -5.78
N GLU A 101 9.51 -4.05 -6.60
CA GLU A 101 10.61 -3.39 -7.33
C GLU A 101 11.37 -2.36 -6.48
N SER A 102 10.95 -2.13 -5.22
CA SER A 102 11.54 -1.07 -4.39
C SER A 102 12.93 -1.41 -3.85
N PHE A 103 13.21 -2.70 -3.67
CA PHE A 103 14.53 -3.20 -3.27
C PHE A 103 15.03 -4.23 -4.30
N THR A 104 16.34 -4.44 -4.39
CA THR A 104 16.95 -5.37 -5.39
C THR A 104 16.53 -6.83 -5.17
N ASN A 105 16.14 -7.17 -3.95
CA ASN A 105 15.81 -8.52 -3.50
C ASN A 105 14.32 -8.68 -3.17
N GLY A 106 13.48 -7.69 -3.53
CA GLY A 106 12.05 -7.69 -3.22
C GLY A 106 11.69 -6.86 -1.99
N GLY A 107 10.42 -6.45 -1.93
CA GLY A 107 9.85 -5.70 -0.82
C GLY A 107 9.46 -6.56 0.39
N TRP A 108 8.62 -5.99 1.25
CA TRP A 108 8.17 -6.50 2.55
C TRP A 108 7.67 -7.94 2.50
N TRP A 109 6.89 -8.28 1.47
CA TRP A 109 6.29 -9.59 1.30
C TRP A 109 7.23 -10.66 0.73
N HIS A 110 8.43 -10.25 0.31
CA HIS A 110 9.41 -11.11 -0.37
C HIS A 110 10.62 -11.44 0.50
N ASP A 111 10.79 -10.75 1.63
CA ASP A 111 11.91 -10.98 2.54
C ASP A 111 11.48 -11.90 3.71
N PRO A 112 11.97 -13.16 3.77
CA PRO A 112 11.59 -14.09 4.83
C PRO A 112 12.07 -13.64 6.22
N ALA A 113 13.10 -12.79 6.31
CA ALA A 113 13.57 -12.31 7.60
C ALA A 113 12.54 -11.42 8.30
N LEU A 114 11.67 -10.71 7.57
CA LEU A 114 10.57 -9.94 8.17
C LEU A 114 9.53 -10.84 8.85
N LEU A 115 9.17 -11.96 8.21
CA LEU A 115 8.25 -12.93 8.82
C LEU A 115 8.92 -13.65 10.00
N ALA A 116 10.21 -13.97 9.88
CA ALA A 116 11.00 -14.58 10.95
C ALA A 116 11.20 -13.66 12.17
N ALA A 117 11.18 -12.33 11.96
CA ALA A 117 11.31 -11.33 13.00
C ALA A 117 10.01 -11.09 13.79
N THR A 118 8.91 -11.74 13.42
CA THR A 118 7.63 -11.68 14.14
C THR A 118 7.83 -11.98 15.63
N GLY A 119 7.11 -11.25 16.49
CA GLY A 119 7.23 -11.35 17.95
C GLY A 119 8.61 -10.91 18.45
N GLU A 120 9.27 -11.78 19.20
CA GLU A 120 10.66 -11.63 19.65
C GLU A 120 11.68 -12.33 18.74
N GLY A 121 11.24 -12.76 17.55
CA GLY A 121 12.06 -13.48 16.58
C GLY A 121 11.95 -15.01 16.69
N MET A 122 12.24 -15.68 15.58
CA MET A 122 12.05 -17.12 15.35
C MET A 122 12.54 -18.00 16.50
N GLU A 123 13.76 -17.78 17.01
CA GLU A 123 14.37 -18.63 18.06
C GLU A 123 13.52 -18.70 19.34
N LYS A 124 12.83 -17.61 19.68
CA LYS A 124 11.97 -17.53 20.87
C LYS A 124 10.52 -17.85 20.55
N GLU A 125 10.04 -17.50 19.36
CA GLU A 125 8.64 -17.69 18.99
C GLU A 125 8.31 -19.12 18.57
N GLU A 126 9.24 -19.84 17.94
CA GLU A 126 8.97 -21.21 17.49
C GLU A 126 8.63 -22.18 18.63
N PRO A 127 9.35 -22.19 19.78
CA PRO A 127 8.96 -23.02 20.92
C PRO A 127 7.60 -22.62 21.53
N ARG A 128 7.19 -21.36 21.34
CA ARG A 128 5.89 -20.83 21.78
C ARG A 128 4.81 -21.00 20.70
N ALA A 129 5.15 -21.58 19.55
CA ALA A 129 4.31 -21.67 18.38
C ALA A 129 3.71 -20.33 17.96
N TRP A 130 4.47 -19.23 18.07
CA TRP A 130 4.03 -17.85 17.78
C TRP A 130 2.68 -17.50 18.44
N ASP A 131 2.52 -17.82 19.72
CA ASP A 131 1.29 -17.56 20.46
C ASP A 131 0.87 -16.08 20.38
N GLY A 132 -0.43 -15.84 20.16
CA GLY A 132 -0.99 -14.49 19.93
C GLY A 132 -0.82 -13.93 18.51
N TRP A 133 -0.11 -14.62 17.60
CA TRP A 133 0.04 -14.23 16.20
C TRP A 133 -0.82 -15.06 15.23
N TRP A 134 -1.60 -16.01 15.73
CA TRP A 134 -2.54 -16.78 14.91
C TRP A 134 -3.94 -16.19 14.99
N ASN A 135 -4.68 -16.30 13.88
CA ASN A 135 -6.12 -16.10 13.93
C ASN A 135 -6.79 -17.34 14.53
N GLU A 136 -7.04 -17.32 15.84
CA GLU A 136 -7.57 -18.48 16.57
C GLU A 136 -8.93 -18.99 16.07
N GLN A 137 -9.72 -18.14 15.40
CA GLN A 137 -10.96 -18.58 14.75
C GLN A 137 -10.64 -19.47 13.54
N ILE A 138 -9.69 -19.05 12.70
CA ILE A 138 -9.27 -19.82 11.52
C ILE A 138 -8.50 -21.09 11.93
N VAL A 139 -7.64 -21.01 12.96
CA VAL A 139 -6.96 -22.20 13.52
C VAL A 139 -7.97 -23.27 13.97
N ARG A 140 -9.07 -22.88 14.60
CA ARG A 140 -10.14 -23.82 14.97
C ARG A 140 -10.79 -24.47 13.73
N LEU A 141 -11.01 -23.72 12.67
CA LEU A 141 -11.57 -24.26 11.42
C LEU A 141 -10.60 -25.23 10.73
N VAL A 142 -9.30 -24.93 10.74
CA VAL A 142 -8.28 -25.87 10.23
C VAL A 142 -8.32 -27.18 11.01
N LYS A 143 -8.37 -27.12 12.35
CA LYS A 143 -8.46 -28.32 13.19
C LYS A 143 -9.71 -29.15 12.93
N LEU A 144 -10.87 -28.50 12.77
CA LEU A 144 -12.10 -29.18 12.39
C LEU A 144 -11.98 -29.85 11.01
N SER A 145 -11.29 -29.21 10.06
CA SER A 145 -11.02 -29.79 8.75
C SER A 145 -10.09 -31.01 8.83
N MET A 146 -9.08 -30.97 9.71
CA MET A 146 -8.19 -32.11 9.97
C MET A 146 -8.92 -33.33 10.56
N GLU A 147 -10.00 -33.10 11.32
CA GLU A 147 -10.83 -34.16 11.89
C GLU A 147 -11.81 -34.77 10.87
N GLN A 148 -12.12 -34.03 9.80
CA GLN A 148 -13.04 -34.45 8.75
C GLN A 148 -12.36 -35.39 7.76
N LYS A 149 -12.67 -36.70 7.84
CA LYS A 149 -12.01 -37.76 7.07
C LYS A 149 -12.23 -37.71 5.55
N ASP A 150 -13.27 -37.02 5.11
CA ASP A 150 -13.60 -36.80 3.69
C ASP A 150 -13.27 -35.38 3.21
N ALA A 151 -12.52 -34.60 4.01
CA ALA A 151 -12.02 -33.30 3.61
C ALA A 151 -10.55 -33.35 3.20
N LEU A 152 -10.20 -32.56 2.18
CA LEU A 152 -8.82 -32.22 1.87
C LEU A 152 -8.51 -30.83 2.44
N THR A 153 -7.50 -30.74 3.30
CA THR A 153 -7.13 -29.51 4.01
C THR A 153 -5.86 -28.90 3.40
N VAL A 154 -5.97 -27.69 2.86
CA VAL A 154 -4.92 -27.05 2.05
C VAL A 154 -4.53 -25.69 2.62
N LEU A 155 -3.23 -25.44 2.76
CA LEU A 155 -2.66 -24.11 2.98
C LEU A 155 -2.19 -23.55 1.63
N LEU A 156 -2.67 -22.37 1.23
CA LEU A 156 -2.36 -21.77 -0.07
C LEU A 156 -1.96 -20.30 0.06
N THR A 157 -0.67 -20.00 -0.10
CA THR A 157 -0.12 -18.65 0.08
C THR A 157 0.56 -18.10 -1.17
N GLY A 158 0.54 -16.77 -1.33
CA GLY A 158 1.29 -16.07 -2.38
C GLY A 158 2.79 -15.94 -2.11
N ARG A 159 3.26 -16.27 -0.90
CA ARG A 159 4.70 -16.26 -0.57
C ARG A 159 5.47 -17.18 -1.51
N SER A 160 6.66 -16.75 -1.91
CA SER A 160 7.51 -17.55 -2.80
C SER A 160 7.96 -18.83 -2.11
N GLU A 161 7.88 -19.95 -2.81
CA GLU A 161 8.41 -21.22 -2.32
C GLU A 161 9.89 -21.07 -1.96
N ASN A 162 10.64 -20.45 -2.88
CA ASN A 162 12.02 -20.06 -2.63
C ASN A 162 12.07 -19.04 -1.47
N GLY A 163 12.77 -19.40 -0.38
CA GLY A 163 12.99 -18.55 0.79
C GLY A 163 11.98 -18.71 1.93
N PHE A 164 10.72 -19.11 1.66
CA PHE A 164 9.70 -19.24 2.72
C PHE A 164 9.30 -20.68 3.07
N ALA A 165 9.59 -21.67 2.21
CA ALA A 165 9.14 -23.06 2.42
C ALA A 165 9.51 -23.59 3.82
N ASP A 166 10.79 -23.51 4.19
CA ASP A 166 11.27 -23.99 5.50
C ASP A 166 10.65 -23.22 6.66
N LEU A 167 10.50 -21.89 6.53
CA LEU A 167 9.94 -21.04 7.58
C LEU A 167 8.46 -21.34 7.82
N ILE A 168 7.65 -21.33 6.76
CA ILE A 168 6.20 -21.57 6.87
C ILE A 168 5.95 -22.99 7.40
N ARG A 169 6.71 -23.98 6.95
CA ARG A 169 6.60 -25.34 7.46
C ARG A 169 6.87 -25.39 8.97
N ARG A 170 7.96 -24.80 9.45
CA ARG A 170 8.27 -24.72 10.90
C ARG A 170 7.17 -24.04 11.70
N MET A 171 6.62 -22.94 11.19
CA MET A 171 5.52 -22.22 11.84
C MET A 171 4.27 -23.09 11.99
N VAL A 172 3.86 -23.74 10.91
CA VAL A 172 2.69 -24.63 10.87
C VAL A 172 2.90 -25.87 11.76
N ASP A 173 4.07 -26.49 11.68
CA ASP A 173 4.47 -27.66 12.49
C ASP A 173 4.45 -27.33 13.99
N SER A 174 4.97 -26.16 14.38
CA SER A 174 4.97 -25.71 15.79
C SER A 174 3.56 -25.59 16.38
N ARG A 175 2.56 -25.25 15.55
CA ARG A 175 1.15 -25.15 15.93
C ARG A 175 0.38 -26.46 15.78
N LYS A 176 1.05 -27.53 15.33
CA LYS A 176 0.47 -28.86 15.06
C LYS A 176 -0.71 -28.80 14.09
N LEU A 177 -0.58 -27.98 13.05
CA LEU A 177 -1.58 -27.87 11.99
C LEU A 177 -1.15 -28.77 10.83
N GLU A 178 -1.80 -29.92 10.69
CA GLU A 178 -1.39 -30.95 9.72
C GLU A 178 -2.17 -30.82 8.41
N PHE A 179 -1.69 -29.98 7.50
CA PHE A 179 -2.26 -29.86 6.17
C PHE A 179 -1.95 -31.09 5.29
N ASP A 180 -2.83 -31.36 4.32
CA ASP A 180 -2.57 -32.35 3.26
C ASP A 180 -1.64 -31.78 2.19
N LEU A 181 -1.81 -30.49 1.89
CA LEU A 181 -1.01 -29.72 0.94
C LEU A 181 -0.61 -28.38 1.55
N ILE A 182 0.66 -28.01 1.38
CA ILE A 182 1.16 -26.66 1.68
C ILE A 182 1.72 -26.07 0.38
N CYS A 183 0.97 -25.16 -0.22
CA CYS A 183 1.23 -24.61 -1.55
C CYS A 183 1.70 -23.16 -1.45
N LEU A 184 2.95 -22.93 -1.81
CA LEU A 184 3.58 -21.62 -1.96
C LEU A 184 3.70 -21.30 -3.46
N LYS A 185 3.91 -20.02 -3.83
CA LYS A 185 4.08 -19.61 -5.22
C LYS A 185 5.44 -20.13 -5.75
N PRO A 186 5.47 -21.08 -6.69
CA PRO A 186 6.73 -21.59 -7.22
C PRO A 186 7.32 -20.58 -8.23
N GLU A 187 8.63 -20.66 -8.49
CA GLU A 187 9.24 -19.90 -9.60
C GLU A 187 8.72 -20.41 -10.95
N VAL A 188 8.55 -21.73 -11.05
CA VAL A 188 8.04 -22.44 -12.22
C VAL A 188 7.04 -23.49 -11.75
N GLY A 189 5.81 -23.45 -12.27
CA GLY A 189 4.75 -24.39 -11.94
C GLY A 189 5.03 -25.82 -12.42
N PRO A 190 4.26 -26.82 -11.95
CA PRO A 190 4.47 -28.23 -12.28
C PRO A 190 4.45 -28.58 -13.78
N ASN A 191 3.83 -27.74 -14.62
CA ASN A 191 3.78 -27.90 -16.08
C ASN A 191 4.61 -26.83 -16.80
N SER A 192 5.63 -26.30 -16.13
CA SER A 192 6.51 -25.24 -16.63
C SER A 192 5.84 -23.88 -16.81
N GLU A 193 4.74 -23.62 -16.09
CA GLU A 193 4.08 -22.32 -16.07
C GLU A 193 4.92 -21.28 -15.32
N ARG A 194 4.83 -20.01 -15.73
CA ARG A 194 5.35 -18.88 -14.95
C ARG A 194 4.20 -17.97 -14.63
N PHE A 195 4.06 -17.62 -13.36
CA PHE A 195 2.93 -16.83 -12.87
C PHE A 195 3.31 -15.37 -12.74
N SER A 196 2.59 -14.51 -13.46
CA SER A 196 2.79 -13.06 -13.40
C SER A 196 2.22 -12.47 -12.11
N THR A 197 1.17 -13.09 -11.56
CA THR A 197 0.50 -12.63 -10.35
C THR A 197 0.17 -13.77 -9.40
N THR A 198 -0.01 -13.43 -8.13
CA THR A 198 -0.46 -14.36 -7.09
C THR A 198 -1.86 -14.89 -7.38
N MET A 199 -2.74 -14.06 -7.96
CA MET A 199 -4.10 -14.48 -8.35
C MET A 199 -4.05 -15.58 -9.42
N GLU A 200 -3.25 -15.38 -10.47
CA GLU A 200 -3.07 -16.35 -11.55
C GLU A 200 -2.56 -17.70 -11.01
N PHE A 201 -1.50 -17.66 -10.20
CA PHE A 201 -0.98 -18.85 -9.50
C PHE A 201 -2.07 -19.58 -8.70
N LYS A 202 -2.79 -18.87 -7.83
CA LYS A 202 -3.80 -19.48 -6.96
C LYS A 202 -4.95 -20.06 -7.80
N GLN A 203 -5.41 -19.38 -8.85
CA GLN A 203 -6.46 -19.87 -9.74
C GLN A 203 -6.02 -21.13 -10.50
N THR A 204 -4.80 -21.16 -11.04
CA THR A 204 -4.26 -22.35 -11.73
C THR A 204 -4.19 -23.55 -10.78
N PHE A 205 -3.66 -23.36 -9.57
CA PHE A 205 -3.65 -24.42 -8.57
C PHE A 205 -5.07 -24.89 -8.18
N LEU A 206 -5.98 -23.96 -7.91
CA LEU A 206 -7.37 -24.28 -7.55
C LEU A 206 -8.09 -25.04 -8.68
N GLN A 207 -7.79 -24.72 -9.94
CA GLN A 207 -8.30 -25.46 -11.09
C GLN A 207 -7.81 -26.91 -11.08
N ASP A 208 -6.50 -27.12 -10.95
CA ASP A 208 -5.90 -28.46 -10.88
C ASP A 208 -6.45 -29.25 -9.69
N LEU A 209 -6.64 -28.59 -8.54
CA LEU A 209 -7.20 -29.18 -7.32
C LEU A 209 -8.62 -29.70 -7.54
N VAL A 210 -9.51 -28.84 -8.03
CA VAL A 210 -10.94 -29.15 -8.23
C VAL A 210 -11.16 -30.18 -9.33
N LEU A 211 -10.33 -30.16 -10.38
CA LEU A 211 -10.41 -31.12 -11.48
C LEU A 211 -9.78 -32.47 -11.13
N THR A 212 -8.80 -32.53 -10.23
CA THR A 212 -8.24 -33.81 -9.76
C THR A 212 -9.18 -34.48 -8.76
N TYR A 213 -9.73 -33.73 -7.82
CA TYR A 213 -10.75 -34.21 -6.87
C TYR A 213 -12.15 -34.05 -7.45
N GLU A 214 -12.40 -34.70 -8.58
CA GLU A 214 -13.66 -34.61 -9.35
C GLU A 214 -14.91 -35.04 -8.57
N GLN A 215 -14.75 -35.84 -7.50
CA GLN A 215 -15.84 -36.30 -6.63
C GLN A 215 -16.14 -35.38 -5.45
N ALA A 216 -15.35 -34.33 -5.26
CA ALA A 216 -15.62 -33.33 -4.21
C ALA A 216 -16.85 -32.50 -4.58
N ASP A 217 -17.82 -32.43 -3.68
CA ASP A 217 -19.08 -31.71 -3.87
C ASP A 217 -18.94 -30.22 -3.55
N GLU A 218 -18.04 -29.86 -2.62
CA GLU A 218 -17.85 -28.49 -2.16
C GLU A 218 -16.37 -28.07 -2.00
N ILE A 219 -16.15 -26.76 -2.13
CA ILE A 219 -14.88 -26.09 -1.79
C ILE A 219 -15.14 -24.83 -0.96
N ARG A 220 -14.39 -24.67 0.12
CA ARG A 220 -14.35 -23.45 0.94
C ARG A 220 -12.99 -22.79 0.84
N VAL A 221 -12.95 -21.50 0.50
CA VAL A 221 -11.72 -20.72 0.41
C VAL A 221 -11.78 -19.57 1.41
N TYR A 222 -10.85 -19.54 2.37
CA TYR A 222 -10.69 -18.47 3.34
C TYR A 222 -9.56 -17.53 2.90
N GLU A 223 -9.87 -16.26 2.69
CA GLU A 223 -8.94 -15.25 2.17
C GLU A 223 -9.32 -13.88 2.75
N ASP A 224 -8.32 -13.08 3.16
CA ASP A 224 -8.52 -11.77 3.78
C ASP A 224 -8.74 -10.67 2.74
N ARG A 225 -8.10 -10.76 1.57
CA ARG A 225 -8.13 -9.71 0.55
C ARG A 225 -9.44 -9.70 -0.22
N VAL A 226 -10.18 -8.61 -0.11
CA VAL A 226 -11.45 -8.34 -0.85
C VAL A 226 -11.31 -8.58 -2.35
N LYS A 227 -10.23 -8.09 -2.97
CA LYS A 227 -9.99 -8.30 -4.41
C LYS A 227 -9.81 -9.77 -4.76
N HIS A 228 -9.13 -10.52 -3.90
CA HIS A 228 -8.94 -11.94 -4.11
C HIS A 228 -10.22 -12.73 -3.91
N VAL A 229 -10.98 -12.41 -2.86
CA VAL A 229 -12.31 -12.98 -2.62
C VAL A 229 -13.19 -12.81 -3.85
N LYS A 230 -13.25 -11.60 -4.43
CA LYS A 230 -13.98 -11.36 -5.67
C LYS A 230 -13.42 -12.20 -6.83
N GLY A 231 -12.10 -12.18 -7.02
CA GLY A 231 -11.43 -12.92 -8.09
C GLY A 231 -11.67 -14.44 -8.03
N PHE A 232 -11.76 -15.03 -6.84
CA PHE A 232 -12.08 -16.45 -6.69
C PHE A 232 -13.55 -16.75 -6.93
N ARG A 233 -14.47 -15.87 -6.51
CA ARG A 233 -15.90 -16.03 -6.80
C ARG A 233 -16.15 -16.01 -8.30
N ASP A 234 -15.63 -15.00 -9.00
CA ASP A 234 -15.74 -14.88 -10.45
C ASP A 234 -15.14 -16.12 -11.14
N PHE A 235 -13.96 -16.58 -10.68
CA PHE A 235 -13.31 -17.78 -11.21
C PHE A 235 -14.15 -19.05 -11.06
N PHE A 236 -14.72 -19.32 -9.88
CA PHE A 236 -15.53 -20.52 -9.69
C PHE A 236 -16.86 -20.47 -10.45
N GLU A 237 -17.45 -19.29 -10.62
CA GLU A 237 -18.61 -19.11 -11.49
C GLU A 237 -18.28 -19.46 -12.95
N ASP A 238 -17.16 -18.96 -13.47
CA ASP A 238 -16.71 -19.24 -14.83
C ASP A 238 -16.31 -20.72 -15.02
N LEU A 239 -15.60 -21.30 -14.04
CA LEU A 239 -15.28 -22.73 -14.04
C LEU A 239 -16.56 -23.57 -14.09
N ASN A 240 -17.52 -23.30 -13.21
CA ASN A 240 -18.79 -24.03 -13.19
C ASN A 240 -19.60 -23.87 -14.48
N ARG A 241 -19.59 -22.69 -15.10
CA ARG A 241 -20.21 -22.46 -16.41
C ARG A 241 -19.56 -23.33 -17.48
N SER A 242 -18.23 -23.46 -17.47
CA SER A 242 -17.52 -24.33 -18.41
C SER A 242 -17.84 -25.82 -18.21
N LEU A 243 -18.12 -26.24 -16.97
CA LEU A 243 -18.49 -27.62 -16.61
C LEU A 243 -19.94 -27.98 -16.96
N GLN A 244 -20.75 -27.03 -17.45
CA GLN A 244 -22.09 -27.32 -17.97
C GLN A 244 -22.07 -27.88 -19.40
N VAL A 245 -20.95 -27.75 -20.12
CA VAL A 245 -20.79 -28.25 -21.49
C VAL A 245 -20.42 -29.75 -21.46
N VAL A 246 -21.20 -30.57 -22.17
CA VAL A 246 -21.02 -32.04 -22.21
C VAL A 246 -20.12 -32.44 -23.40
N PRO A 247 -19.18 -33.38 -23.21
CA PRO A 247 -18.84 -34.09 -21.98
C PRO A 247 -18.00 -33.23 -21.01
N ALA A 248 -18.43 -33.15 -19.75
CA ALA A 248 -17.74 -32.43 -18.69
C ALA A 248 -16.87 -33.40 -17.86
N PRO A 249 -15.69 -32.98 -17.39
CA PRO A 249 -14.81 -33.81 -16.57
C PRO A 249 -15.33 -34.05 -15.15
N ARG A 250 -16.17 -33.15 -14.62
CA ARG A 250 -16.82 -33.29 -13.30
C ARG A 250 -18.13 -32.50 -13.26
N LYS A 251 -18.95 -32.74 -12.24
CA LYS A 251 -20.11 -31.88 -11.95
C LYS A 251 -19.63 -30.50 -11.46
N PRO A 252 -20.40 -29.42 -11.68
CA PRO A 252 -20.13 -28.12 -11.04
C PRO A 252 -19.92 -28.27 -9.52
N ILE A 253 -18.98 -27.52 -8.97
CA ILE A 253 -18.63 -27.55 -7.54
C ILE A 253 -19.40 -26.48 -6.77
N ASN A 254 -19.86 -26.79 -5.55
CA ASN A 254 -20.38 -25.77 -4.65
C ASN A 254 -19.22 -24.99 -4.02
N ALA A 255 -18.96 -23.77 -4.51
CA ALA A 255 -17.84 -22.95 -4.05
C ALA A 255 -18.29 -21.83 -3.10
N GLU A 256 -17.76 -21.84 -1.89
CA GLU A 256 -17.91 -20.77 -0.91
C GLU A 256 -16.57 -20.05 -0.70
N VAL A 257 -16.53 -18.75 -0.99
CA VAL A 257 -15.35 -17.92 -0.75
C VAL A 257 -15.64 -16.96 0.41
N ILE A 258 -15.01 -17.23 1.54
CA ILE A 258 -15.21 -16.55 2.81
C ILE A 258 -14.15 -15.45 2.94
N GLN A 259 -14.61 -14.20 3.02
CA GLN A 259 -13.74 -13.09 3.36
C GLN A 259 -13.45 -13.14 4.87
N VAL A 260 -12.17 -13.31 5.22
CA VAL A 260 -11.72 -13.22 6.60
C VAL A 260 -11.43 -11.76 6.95
N ALA A 261 -11.84 -11.32 8.14
CA ALA A 261 -11.52 -9.98 8.59
C ALA A 261 -10.01 -9.84 8.78
N GLU A 262 -9.41 -8.87 8.10
CA GLU A 262 -7.98 -8.60 8.20
C GLU A 262 -7.61 -8.23 9.64
N GLY A 263 -6.73 -9.03 10.25
CA GLY A 263 -6.07 -8.69 11.50
C GLY A 263 -4.85 -7.82 11.23
N CYS A 264 -4.65 -6.76 12.03
CA CYS A 264 -3.53 -5.86 11.88
C CYS A 264 -2.57 -5.99 13.06
N THR A 265 -1.35 -6.42 12.77
CA THR A 265 -0.25 -6.52 13.74
C THR A 265 1.00 -5.85 13.14
N PHE A 266 1.90 -5.42 14.02
CA PHE A 266 3.12 -4.72 13.65
C PHE A 266 4.30 -5.29 14.42
N LEU A 267 5.50 -5.21 13.85
CA LEU A 267 6.70 -5.47 14.61
C LEU A 267 6.90 -4.36 15.66
N SER A 268 7.67 -4.65 16.71
CA SER A 268 8.09 -3.59 17.62
C SER A 268 8.91 -2.55 16.83
N PRO A 269 8.76 -1.24 17.07
CA PRO A 269 9.43 -0.26 16.20
C PRO A 269 10.95 -0.36 16.15
N VAL A 270 11.59 -0.89 17.19
CA VAL A 270 13.04 -1.16 17.20
C VAL A 270 13.37 -2.29 16.21
N VAL A 271 12.69 -3.43 16.32
CA VAL A 271 12.88 -4.58 15.42
C VAL A 271 12.53 -4.19 13.99
N GLU A 272 11.41 -3.49 13.79
CA GLU A 272 10.97 -3.07 12.46
C GLU A 272 11.98 -2.13 11.79
N THR A 273 12.51 -1.15 12.53
CA THR A 273 13.53 -0.24 12.01
C THR A 273 14.81 -1.00 11.67
N ALA A 274 15.20 -1.97 12.51
CA ALA A 274 16.38 -2.80 12.27
C ALA A 274 16.22 -3.67 11.01
N GLU A 275 15.07 -4.30 10.80
CA GLU A 275 14.81 -5.10 9.61
C GLU A 275 14.76 -4.26 8.33
N VAL A 276 14.10 -3.09 8.37
CA VAL A 276 14.13 -2.17 7.21
C VAL A 276 15.55 -1.68 6.93
N GLN A 277 16.35 -1.40 7.97
CA GLN A 277 17.75 -1.04 7.79
C GLN A 277 18.58 -2.19 7.19
N ARG A 278 18.31 -3.45 7.58
CA ARG A 278 18.92 -4.63 6.97
C ARG A 278 18.56 -4.75 5.49
N MET A 279 17.29 -4.57 5.13
CA MET A 279 16.83 -4.55 3.73
C MET A 279 17.57 -3.48 2.91
N ILE A 280 17.70 -2.26 3.45
CA ILE A 280 18.45 -1.16 2.83
C ILE A 280 19.92 -1.53 2.65
N ASN A 281 20.56 -2.11 3.67
CA ASN A 281 21.95 -2.52 3.60
C ASN A 281 22.17 -3.57 2.50
N SER A 282 21.26 -4.55 2.41
CA SER A 282 21.27 -5.58 1.36
C SER A 282 21.13 -4.96 -0.03
N HIS A 283 20.13 -4.09 -0.23
CA HIS A 283 19.94 -3.36 -1.47
C HIS A 283 21.18 -2.56 -1.86
N ASN A 284 21.72 -1.75 -0.94
CA ASN A 284 22.89 -0.91 -1.18
C ASN A 284 24.17 -1.68 -1.50
N LYS A 285 24.25 -2.94 -1.08
CA LYS A 285 25.32 -3.86 -1.46
C LYS A 285 25.09 -4.37 -2.88
N SER A 286 23.89 -4.85 -3.18
CA SER A 286 23.54 -5.47 -4.47
C SER A 286 23.51 -4.50 -5.66
N ILE A 287 23.20 -3.21 -5.46
CA ILE A 287 23.19 -2.23 -6.58
C ILE A 287 24.56 -2.07 -7.27
N ARG A 288 25.66 -2.45 -6.60
CA ARG A 288 27.02 -2.38 -7.18
C ARG A 288 27.29 -3.51 -8.18
N GLU A 289 26.47 -4.55 -8.16
CA GLU A 289 26.61 -5.76 -8.96
C GLU A 289 25.35 -5.92 -9.82
N ALA A 290 25.42 -5.57 -11.12
CA ALA A 290 24.27 -5.60 -12.01
C ALA A 290 23.58 -6.98 -12.10
N THR A 291 24.34 -8.06 -11.87
CA THR A 291 23.85 -9.45 -11.81
C THR A 291 23.05 -9.78 -10.54
N SER A 292 23.20 -8.98 -9.48
CA SER A 292 22.60 -9.22 -8.16
C SER A 292 21.30 -8.42 -7.95
N ASN A 293 20.85 -7.66 -8.95
CA ASN A 293 19.58 -6.91 -8.94
C ASN A 293 18.42 -7.75 -9.53
N ALA A 294 17.95 -8.74 -8.78
CA ALA A 294 16.94 -9.69 -9.23
C ALA A 294 15.61 -9.02 -9.66
N THR A 295 15.21 -7.96 -8.96
CA THR A 295 13.95 -7.24 -9.23
C THR A 295 14.09 -6.10 -10.24
N ARG A 296 15.30 -5.81 -10.72
CA ARG A 296 15.61 -4.63 -11.56
C ARG A 296 15.15 -3.32 -10.91
N SER A 297 15.34 -3.20 -9.61
CA SER A 297 14.97 -2.02 -8.85
C SER A 297 15.58 -0.75 -9.49
N PRO A 298 14.77 0.31 -9.73
CA PRO A 298 15.23 1.52 -10.40
C PRO A 298 15.93 2.51 -9.46
N TYR A 299 15.98 2.21 -8.16
CA TYR A 299 16.48 3.13 -7.13
C TYR A 299 18.00 3.00 -6.94
N GLY A 300 18.67 4.14 -6.71
CA GLY A 300 20.06 4.17 -6.26
C GLY A 300 20.20 3.83 -4.77
N ARG A 301 21.31 4.24 -4.15
CA ARG A 301 21.54 4.00 -2.72
C ARG A 301 20.39 4.53 -1.87
N LEU A 302 19.83 3.71 -0.99
CA LEU A 302 18.75 4.06 -0.09
C LEU A 302 19.26 4.36 1.32
N ARG A 303 18.52 5.18 2.07
CA ARG A 303 18.73 5.39 3.51
C ARG A 303 17.42 5.71 4.23
N ILE A 304 17.38 5.43 5.53
CA ILE A 304 16.33 5.92 6.41
C ILE A 304 16.59 7.40 6.70
N LYS A 305 15.57 8.25 6.53
CA LYS A 305 15.57 9.64 6.99
C LYS A 305 14.48 9.83 8.03
N ARG A 306 14.72 10.78 8.94
CA ARG A 306 13.79 11.18 9.99
C ARG A 306 13.06 12.44 9.56
N THR A 307 11.73 12.47 9.66
CA THR A 307 10.91 13.68 9.47
C THR A 307 10.26 14.06 10.79
N ILE A 308 10.47 15.30 11.24
CA ILE A 308 9.84 15.82 12.46
C ILE A 308 8.65 16.69 12.03
N PHE A 309 7.46 16.31 12.47
CA PHE A 309 6.25 17.10 12.23
C PHE A 309 6.17 18.29 13.18
N TYR A 310 6.44 18.06 14.46
CA TYR A 310 6.40 19.09 15.49
C TYR A 310 7.19 18.67 16.71
N THR A 311 7.53 19.67 17.53
CA THR A 311 8.03 19.48 18.90
C THR A 311 6.90 19.82 19.87
N GLY A 312 6.69 19.00 20.88
CA GLY A 312 5.59 19.15 21.82
C GLY A 312 5.87 18.50 23.17
N TYR A 313 5.04 18.81 24.15
CA TYR A 313 4.93 18.02 25.37
C TYR A 313 4.06 16.81 25.04
N LEU A 314 4.70 15.66 24.81
CA LEU A 314 4.05 14.42 24.39
C LEU A 314 3.30 13.79 25.57
N ILE A 315 2.08 13.34 25.31
CA ILE A 315 1.16 12.74 26.28
C ILE A 315 1.24 11.22 26.11
N SER A 316 1.27 10.48 27.23
CA SER A 316 1.23 9.02 27.22
C SER A 316 -0.08 8.50 26.60
N ASN A 317 -0.08 7.27 26.08
CA ASN A 317 -1.34 6.65 25.60
C ASN A 317 -2.40 6.54 26.70
N ALA A 318 -1.97 6.16 27.91
CA ALA A 318 -2.87 6.00 29.04
C ALA A 318 -3.59 7.33 29.33
N ASP A 319 -2.84 8.43 29.36
CA ASP A 319 -3.43 9.75 29.60
C ASP A 319 -4.21 10.27 28.39
N SER A 320 -3.76 9.99 27.16
CA SER A 320 -4.51 10.30 25.94
C SER A 320 -5.90 9.66 25.96
N ASN A 321 -5.99 8.37 26.31
CA ASN A 321 -7.24 7.63 26.44
C ASN A 321 -8.11 8.17 27.59
N ARG A 322 -7.51 8.57 28.72
CA ARG A 322 -8.23 9.22 29.81
C ARG A 322 -8.81 10.57 29.39
N LEU A 323 -8.04 11.40 28.68
CA LEU A 323 -8.50 12.68 28.14
C LEU A 323 -9.65 12.48 27.14
N ILE A 324 -9.55 11.49 26.26
CA ILE A 324 -10.61 11.18 25.29
C ILE A 324 -11.88 10.72 26.02
N SER A 325 -11.77 9.68 26.85
CA SER A 325 -12.94 9.07 27.51
C SER A 325 -13.64 10.01 28.50
N GLN A 326 -12.89 10.79 29.28
CA GLN A 326 -13.46 11.58 30.37
C GLN A 326 -13.74 13.04 29.99
N LEU A 327 -13.05 13.60 28.98
CA LEU A 327 -13.29 14.98 28.55
C LEU A 327 -13.93 15.06 27.17
N LEU A 328 -13.39 14.36 26.17
CA LEU A 328 -13.90 14.50 24.81
C LEU A 328 -15.25 13.84 24.63
N THR A 329 -15.40 12.57 25.00
CA THR A 329 -16.62 11.79 24.75
C THR A 329 -17.88 12.47 25.31
N PRO A 330 -17.88 13.05 26.53
CA PRO A 330 -19.04 13.82 27.03
C PRO A 330 -19.35 15.10 26.26
N LEU A 331 -18.40 15.65 25.49
CA LEU A 331 -18.55 16.87 24.70
C LEU A 331 -18.97 16.60 23.24
N LEU A 332 -18.95 15.34 22.80
CA LEU A 332 -19.31 14.97 21.44
C LEU A 332 -20.84 14.95 21.28
N PRO A 333 -21.39 15.48 20.18
CA PRO A 333 -22.79 15.25 19.82
C PRO A 333 -23.09 13.76 19.63
N SER A 334 -24.31 13.35 19.96
CA SER A 334 -24.79 11.97 19.76
C SER A 334 -24.61 11.51 18.31
N GLY A 335 -24.10 10.30 18.09
CA GLY A 335 -23.86 9.75 16.76
C GLY A 335 -22.54 10.18 16.08
N LEU A 336 -21.85 11.18 16.62
CA LEU A 336 -20.60 11.67 16.03
C LEU A 336 -19.40 10.79 16.40
N ALA A 337 -19.38 10.22 17.61
CA ALA A 337 -18.31 9.32 18.03
C ALA A 337 -18.29 8.03 17.19
N GLU A 338 -19.46 7.59 16.75
CA GLU A 338 -19.67 6.41 15.89
C GLU A 338 -19.43 6.71 14.40
N SER A 339 -19.31 7.98 14.04
CA SER A 339 -18.99 8.41 12.68
C SER A 339 -17.48 8.40 12.44
N ASN A 340 -17.05 7.97 11.24
CA ASN A 340 -15.66 8.04 10.80
C ASN A 340 -15.18 9.47 10.44
N ASP A 341 -15.88 10.50 10.93
CA ASP A 341 -15.60 11.92 10.67
C ASP A 341 -14.59 12.52 11.66
N LEU A 342 -14.29 11.85 12.78
CA LEU A 342 -13.41 12.37 13.82
C LEU A 342 -12.00 11.80 13.73
N LYS A 343 -11.01 12.69 13.87
CA LYS A 343 -9.62 12.35 14.12
C LYS A 343 -9.24 12.77 15.54
N TYR A 344 -8.99 11.78 16.39
CA TYR A 344 -8.49 11.97 17.75
C TYR A 344 -7.04 12.45 17.73
N MET A 345 -6.72 13.46 18.54
CA MET A 345 -5.42 14.15 18.54
C MET A 345 -4.87 14.46 19.93
N ALA A 346 -5.43 13.86 20.98
CA ALA A 346 -5.08 14.09 22.40
C ALA A 346 -3.69 13.56 22.81
N ASN A 347 -2.65 13.78 22.00
CA ASN A 347 -1.34 13.17 22.12
C ASN A 347 -0.21 14.16 22.43
N SER A 348 -0.47 15.47 22.39
CA SER A 348 0.53 16.48 22.71
C SER A 348 -0.05 17.84 23.06
N ILE A 349 0.74 18.63 23.79
CA ILE A 349 0.63 20.09 23.86
C ILE A 349 1.72 20.66 22.94
N LEU A 350 1.33 21.45 21.94
CA LEU A 350 2.24 21.89 20.89
C LEU A 350 3.23 22.97 21.40
N ILE A 351 4.54 22.69 21.29
CA ILE A 351 5.59 23.69 21.55
C ILE A 351 5.81 24.52 20.27
N THR A 352 6.10 23.86 19.15
CA THR A 352 6.28 24.49 17.82
C THR A 352 5.96 23.50 16.69
N PRO A 353 5.33 23.92 15.58
CA PRO A 353 4.87 23.02 14.50
C PRO A 353 6.00 22.62 13.53
N ARG A 354 7.21 22.41 14.05
CA ARG A 354 8.44 22.12 13.30
C ARG A 354 9.51 21.51 14.21
N PRO A 355 10.66 21.03 13.68
CA PRO A 355 11.84 20.79 14.50
C PRO A 355 12.18 22.03 15.34
N ALA A 356 12.31 21.86 16.66
CA ALA A 356 12.59 22.97 17.55
C ALA A 356 14.05 23.43 17.39
N PRO A 357 14.32 24.72 17.12
CA PRO A 357 15.68 25.23 17.17
C PRO A 357 16.22 25.16 18.61
N ARG A 358 17.55 25.14 18.76
CA ARG A 358 18.23 25.10 20.08
C ARG A 358 17.72 26.16 21.06
N SER A 359 17.39 27.36 20.57
CA SER A 359 16.85 28.44 21.39
C SER A 359 15.48 28.13 22.00
N ILE A 360 14.63 27.35 21.33
CA ILE A 360 13.34 26.88 21.87
C ILE A 360 13.57 25.70 22.82
N LEU A 361 14.43 24.74 22.44
CA LEU A 361 14.75 23.60 23.30
C LEU A 361 15.30 24.02 24.67
N ASN A 362 16.18 25.03 24.70
CA ASN A 362 16.72 25.58 25.94
C ASN A 362 15.63 26.19 26.84
N LYS A 363 14.56 26.78 26.26
CA LYS A 363 13.44 27.34 27.05
C LYS A 363 12.56 26.28 27.70
N VAL A 364 12.44 25.11 27.07
CA VAL A 364 11.60 24.00 27.55
C VAL A 364 12.37 22.96 28.36
N GLY A 365 13.68 23.17 28.58
CA GLY A 365 14.54 22.26 29.35
C GLY A 365 15.11 21.09 28.56
N GLY A 366 15.00 21.10 27.23
CA GLY A 366 15.50 20.04 26.34
C GLY A 366 14.55 18.85 26.17
N ILE A 367 14.88 17.97 25.22
CA ILE A 367 14.14 16.73 24.99
C ILE A 367 14.26 15.82 26.22
N GLY A 368 13.16 15.16 26.60
CA GLY A 368 13.09 14.29 27.77
C GLY A 368 12.66 14.99 29.07
N LYS A 369 12.64 16.32 29.11
CA LYS A 369 12.16 17.06 30.28
C LYS A 369 10.67 16.76 30.52
N LYS A 370 10.36 16.35 31.75
CA LYS A 370 9.01 16.03 32.21
C LYS A 370 8.31 17.22 32.84
N LEU A 371 7.03 17.40 32.53
CA LEU A 371 6.15 18.41 33.11
C LEU A 371 4.78 17.81 33.42
N THR A 372 4.24 18.18 34.57
CA THR A 372 2.87 17.84 34.97
C THR A 372 1.93 18.97 34.57
N TRP A 373 0.78 18.62 34.03
CA TRP A 373 -0.25 19.57 33.56
C TRP A 373 -1.59 19.24 34.19
N GLN A 374 -2.38 20.27 34.46
CA GLN A 374 -3.77 20.16 34.89
C GLN A 374 -4.70 20.79 33.85
N VAL A 375 -5.78 20.11 33.52
CA VAL A 375 -6.84 20.63 32.66
C VAL A 375 -7.69 21.66 33.42
N THR A 376 -7.85 22.85 32.83
CA THR A 376 -8.59 23.97 33.44
C THR A 376 -9.85 24.35 32.68
N GLY A 377 -9.99 23.92 31.43
CA GLY A 377 -11.15 24.26 30.62
C GLY A 377 -11.24 23.45 29.33
N THR A 378 -12.43 23.37 28.77
CA THR A 378 -12.71 22.72 27.49
C THR A 378 -13.47 23.66 26.57
N ALA A 379 -13.33 23.45 25.26
CA ALA A 379 -14.01 24.26 24.28
C ALA A 379 -14.19 23.52 22.95
N VAL A 380 -15.17 23.99 22.19
CA VAL A 380 -15.46 23.53 20.83
C VAL A 380 -15.43 24.72 19.89
N PHE A 381 -14.67 24.62 18.80
CA PHE A 381 -14.64 25.60 17.73
C PHE A 381 -15.45 25.10 16.53
N GLU A 382 -16.53 25.81 16.19
CA GLU A 382 -17.39 25.55 15.01
C GLU A 382 -17.85 24.09 14.81
N ASN A 383 -17.99 23.32 15.89
CA ASN A 383 -18.27 21.87 15.81
C ASN A 383 -17.27 21.10 14.92
N LYS A 384 -16.02 21.58 14.89
CA LYS A 384 -14.92 21.09 14.04
C LYS A 384 -13.66 20.76 14.84
N VAL A 385 -13.40 21.46 15.94
CA VAL A 385 -12.22 21.24 16.78
C VAL A 385 -12.63 21.24 18.24
N TRP A 386 -12.27 20.18 18.96
CA TRP A 386 -12.44 20.06 20.41
C TRP A 386 -11.08 20.20 21.06
N ALA A 387 -10.98 21.05 22.09
CA ALA A 387 -9.71 21.34 22.76
C ALA A 387 -9.87 21.45 24.28
N ALA A 388 -8.77 21.19 24.97
CA ALA A 388 -8.64 21.39 26.41
C ALA A 388 -7.50 22.39 26.69
N ARG A 389 -7.76 23.36 27.57
CA ARG A 389 -6.76 24.30 28.08
C ARG A 389 -6.12 23.70 29.32
N VAL A 390 -4.80 23.84 29.43
CA VAL A 390 -4.03 23.31 30.55
C VAL A 390 -3.19 24.38 31.23
N ILE A 391 -2.73 24.10 32.44
CA ILE A 391 -1.70 24.87 33.15
C ILE A 391 -0.68 23.90 33.75
N PRO A 392 0.59 24.31 33.90
CA PRO A 392 1.57 23.46 34.54
C PRO A 392 1.31 23.34 36.06
N VAL A 393 1.74 22.22 36.64
CA VAL A 393 1.69 21.96 38.09
C VAL A 393 3.11 21.62 38.57
N PRO A 394 3.69 22.39 39.50
CA PRO A 394 3.15 23.60 40.12
C PRO A 394 3.02 24.76 39.10
N ALA A 395 2.16 25.75 39.39
CA ALA A 395 1.93 26.90 38.50
C ALA A 395 3.19 27.77 38.28
N THR A 396 4.23 27.58 39.09
CA THR A 396 5.54 28.23 38.97
C THR A 396 6.47 27.54 37.96
N GLU A 397 6.15 26.33 37.50
CA GLU A 397 6.98 25.60 36.54
C GLU A 397 7.04 26.38 35.22
N LYS A 398 8.26 26.62 34.75
CA LYS A 398 8.48 27.34 33.50
C LYS A 398 8.15 26.44 32.32
N TYR A 399 7.37 26.96 31.39
CA TYR A 399 7.08 26.30 30.12
C TYR A 399 7.18 27.30 28.97
N TYR A 400 7.26 26.77 27.75
CA TYR A 400 7.17 27.57 26.54
C TYR A 400 6.32 26.86 25.48
N THR A 401 5.47 27.64 24.81
CA THR A 401 4.68 27.26 23.64
C THR A 401 4.67 28.46 22.68
N GLU A 402 4.71 28.24 21.36
CA GLU A 402 4.53 29.33 20.39
C GLU A 402 3.08 29.87 20.38
N ASN A 403 2.12 29.06 20.84
CA ASN A 403 0.76 29.51 21.12
C ASN A 403 0.72 30.17 22.51
N PRO A 404 0.14 31.38 22.68
CA PRO A 404 0.01 32.04 23.99
C PRO A 404 -0.67 31.19 25.07
N LEU A 405 -1.61 30.33 24.68
CA LEU A 405 -2.29 29.41 25.58
C LEU A 405 -1.84 27.97 25.30
N PRO A 406 -1.36 27.23 26.31
CA PRO A 406 -1.08 25.81 26.15
C PRO A 406 -2.40 25.05 26.07
N VAL A 407 -2.59 24.38 24.93
CA VAL A 407 -3.83 23.67 24.60
C VAL A 407 -3.51 22.27 24.08
N ILE A 408 -4.37 21.32 24.43
CA ILE A 408 -4.44 19.99 23.84
C ILE A 408 -5.56 20.03 22.80
N VAL A 409 -5.28 19.63 21.56
CA VAL A 409 -6.33 19.37 20.57
C VAL A 409 -6.85 17.96 20.82
N LEU A 410 -8.06 17.81 21.35
CA LEU A 410 -8.63 16.51 21.71
C LEU A 410 -9.06 15.74 20.45
N ALA A 411 -9.78 16.41 19.56
CA ALA A 411 -10.17 15.87 18.26
C ALA A 411 -10.40 16.98 17.23
N VAL A 412 -10.30 16.60 15.95
CA VAL A 412 -10.68 17.42 14.81
C VAL A 412 -11.62 16.65 13.90
N ARG A 413 -12.61 17.33 13.34
CA ARG A 413 -13.47 16.78 12.30
C ARG A 413 -12.72 16.75 10.97
N LYS A 414 -13.06 15.79 10.10
CA LYS A 414 -12.51 15.67 8.75
C LYS A 414 -12.61 17.00 7.99
N GLY A 415 -11.50 17.43 7.39
CA GLY A 415 -11.37 18.73 6.70
C GLY A 415 -11.08 19.94 7.60
N ALA A 416 -11.14 19.81 8.93
CA ALA A 416 -10.72 20.85 9.87
C ALA A 416 -9.21 20.79 10.15
N ARG A 417 -8.62 21.89 10.63
CA ARG A 417 -7.20 21.97 10.94
C ARG A 417 -6.96 22.17 12.43
N PRO A 418 -5.99 21.48 13.04
CA PRO A 418 -5.66 21.64 14.47
C PRO A 418 -5.31 23.08 14.86
N ILE A 419 -4.74 23.85 13.93
CA ILE A 419 -4.38 25.27 14.14
C ILE A 419 -5.60 26.15 14.49
N ASP A 420 -6.81 25.73 14.11
CA ASP A 420 -8.03 26.48 14.43
C ASP A 420 -8.35 26.47 15.94
N ALA A 421 -7.72 25.59 16.74
CA ALA A 421 -7.79 25.66 18.21
C ALA A 421 -7.28 27.00 18.77
N GLY A 422 -6.34 27.65 18.09
CA GLY A 422 -5.86 28.99 18.47
C GLY A 422 -6.90 30.11 18.31
N LYS A 423 -8.04 29.84 17.68
CA LYS A 423 -9.16 30.79 17.50
C LYS A 423 -10.22 30.67 18.59
N ILE A 424 -10.05 29.75 19.54
CA ILE A 424 -11.01 29.55 20.63
C ILE A 424 -10.90 30.71 21.62
N LEU A 425 -11.99 31.46 21.75
CA LEU A 425 -12.13 32.54 22.73
C LEU A 425 -12.95 32.10 23.96
N ASN A 426 -13.97 31.26 23.75
CA ASN A 426 -14.92 30.84 24.78
C ASN A 426 -14.50 29.49 25.39
N TRP A 427 -13.94 29.53 26.59
CA TRP A 427 -13.52 28.35 27.35
C TRP A 427 -14.49 28.06 28.49
N HIS A 428 -14.99 26.83 28.55
CA HIS A 428 -15.83 26.36 29.65
C HIS A 428 -14.91 25.84 30.77
N PRO A 429 -14.99 26.35 32.01
CA PRO A 429 -14.12 25.92 33.09
C PRO A 429 -14.42 24.46 33.47
N VAL A 430 -13.36 23.70 33.77
CA VAL A 430 -13.48 22.37 34.35
C VAL A 430 -13.40 22.51 35.88
N PRO A 431 -14.41 22.05 36.65
CA PRO A 431 -14.35 22.08 38.11
C PRO A 431 -13.13 21.35 38.66
N ALA A 432 -12.58 21.82 39.78
CA ALA A 432 -11.34 21.28 40.35
C ALA A 432 -11.42 19.76 40.64
N GLU A 433 -12.59 19.27 41.04
CA GLU A 433 -12.86 17.84 41.28
C GLU A 433 -12.81 16.96 40.00
N LYS A 434 -12.92 17.58 38.82
CA LYS A 434 -12.87 16.94 37.50
C LYS A 434 -11.60 17.33 36.72
N ALA A 435 -10.71 18.10 37.33
CA ALA A 435 -9.50 18.61 36.69
C ALA A 435 -8.46 17.50 36.56
N LEU A 436 -8.42 16.87 35.39
CA LEU A 436 -7.44 15.82 35.10
C LEU A 436 -6.02 16.37 35.16
N THR A 437 -5.16 15.63 35.85
CA THR A 437 -3.73 15.89 35.94
C THR A 437 -2.95 14.74 35.32
N PHE A 438 -1.95 15.06 34.50
CA PHE A 438 -1.15 14.08 33.77
C PHE A 438 0.27 14.59 33.54
N GLU A 439 1.21 13.67 33.30
CA GLU A 439 2.59 13.98 32.97
C GLU A 439 2.78 14.01 31.44
N THR A 440 3.69 14.87 31.00
CA THR A 440 4.15 14.94 29.62
C THR A 440 5.66 14.92 29.54
N VAL A 441 6.19 14.56 28.39
CA VAL A 441 7.62 14.58 28.10
C VAL A 441 7.87 15.49 26.90
N VAL A 442 8.81 16.42 27.00
CA VAL A 442 9.25 17.20 25.84
C VAL A 442 9.84 16.26 24.80
N GLY A 443 9.26 16.23 23.60
CA GLY A 443 9.65 15.32 22.54
C GLY A 443 9.21 15.80 21.17
N GLU A 444 9.51 14.99 20.16
CA GLU A 444 9.20 15.27 18.76
C GLU A 444 8.26 14.21 18.21
N LYS A 445 7.21 14.61 17.49
CA LYS A 445 6.44 13.65 16.68
C LYS A 445 7.18 13.41 15.39
N VAL A 446 7.66 12.19 15.25
CA VAL A 446 8.54 11.77 14.16
C VAL A 446 7.86 10.70 13.33
N VAL A 447 8.15 10.71 12.04
CA VAL A 447 8.00 9.54 11.16
C VAL A 447 9.29 9.32 10.39
N LEU A 448 9.57 8.06 10.10
CA LEU A 448 10.67 7.62 9.26
C LEU A 448 10.22 7.58 7.80
N ARG A 449 11.19 7.76 6.91
CA ARG A 449 11.01 7.61 5.46
C ARG A 449 12.20 6.89 4.87
N VAL A 450 11.96 6.05 3.87
CA VAL A 450 13.02 5.47 3.04
C VAL A 450 13.11 6.28 1.75
N GLU A 451 14.29 6.81 1.47
CA GLU A 451 14.54 7.62 0.28
C GLU A 451 15.94 7.34 -0.28
N GLU A 452 16.13 7.67 -1.56
CA GLU A 452 17.46 7.70 -2.15
C GLU A 452 18.37 8.72 -1.44
N GLU A 453 19.61 8.30 -1.23
CA GLU A 453 20.68 9.09 -0.65
C GLU A 453 21.03 10.24 -1.59
N ASN A 454 20.83 11.47 -1.13
CA ASN A 454 21.29 12.68 -1.81
C ASN A 454 22.55 13.20 -1.08
N PRO A 455 23.74 13.15 -1.72
CA PRO A 455 24.99 13.61 -1.11
C PRO A 455 25.00 15.10 -0.73
N HIS A 456 24.13 15.90 -1.35
CA HIS A 456 24.06 17.36 -1.16
C HIS A 456 23.03 17.80 -0.11
N GLU A 457 22.27 16.87 0.49
CA GLU A 457 21.24 17.18 1.49
C GLU A 457 21.79 17.00 2.91
N GLY A 458 21.88 18.09 3.67
CA GLY A 458 22.33 18.07 5.06
C GLY A 458 21.31 17.48 6.05
N GLU A 459 21.77 17.09 7.24
CA GLU A 459 20.92 16.48 8.28
C GLU A 459 19.72 17.35 8.64
N TRP A 460 19.92 18.67 8.78
CA TRP A 460 18.85 19.60 9.11
C TRP A 460 17.77 19.69 8.03
N GLU A 461 18.17 19.71 6.75
CA GLU A 461 17.23 19.76 5.63
C GLU A 461 16.40 18.47 5.55
N SER A 462 17.01 17.35 5.92
CA SER A 462 16.37 16.03 5.91
C SER A 462 15.26 15.86 6.95
N GLN A 463 15.16 16.77 7.93
CA GLN A 463 14.13 16.73 8.98
C GLN A 463 12.76 17.23 8.52
N PHE A 464 12.69 17.90 7.36
CA PHE A 464 11.45 18.47 6.82
C PHE A 464 10.86 17.60 5.71
N LEU A 465 9.52 17.57 5.60
CA LEU A 465 8.85 16.98 4.43
C LEU A 465 9.22 17.79 3.18
N ASN A 466 9.90 17.12 2.24
CA ASN A 466 10.35 17.56 0.91
C ASN A 466 9.91 18.98 0.50
N LYS A 467 10.85 19.93 0.51
CA LYS A 467 10.68 21.28 -0.06
C LYS A 467 10.79 21.34 -1.59
N ASN A 468 11.23 20.29 -2.30
CA ASN A 468 11.61 20.39 -3.72
C ASN A 468 11.18 19.21 -4.60
N ARG A 469 9.86 19.02 -4.80
CA ARG A 469 9.36 18.35 -6.01
C ARG A 469 8.29 19.21 -6.67
N LYS A 470 8.69 20.37 -7.21
CA LYS A 470 8.03 20.86 -8.43
C LYS A 470 8.16 19.72 -9.44
N ARG A 471 7.02 19.15 -9.84
CA ARG A 471 6.94 18.09 -10.85
C ARG A 471 7.86 18.47 -12.01
N ARG A 472 8.87 17.66 -12.27
CA ARG A 472 9.56 17.70 -13.56
C ARG A 472 8.50 17.26 -14.55
N HIS A 473 7.87 18.21 -15.24
CA HIS A 473 7.07 17.91 -16.41
C HIS A 473 8.00 17.13 -17.34
N GLN A 474 7.71 15.85 -17.52
CA GLN A 474 8.27 15.09 -18.61
C GLN A 474 7.72 15.80 -19.85
N GLN A 475 8.58 16.54 -20.54
CA GLN A 475 8.27 17.07 -21.85
C GLN A 475 7.86 15.87 -22.71
N GLU A 476 6.61 15.90 -23.16
CA GLU A 476 6.10 15.06 -24.24
C GLU A 476 7.10 15.17 -25.39
N ARG A 477 7.74 14.05 -25.72
CA ARG A 477 8.34 13.88 -27.03
C ARG A 477 7.22 13.42 -27.93
N ASP A 478 6.73 14.35 -28.74
CA ASP A 478 5.97 14.06 -29.96
C ASP A 478 6.73 13.02 -30.78
N GLN A 479 6.13 11.86 -30.98
CA GLN A 479 6.45 10.97 -32.10
C GLN A 479 5.14 10.49 -32.71
N ASP A 480 4.89 11.01 -33.90
CA ASP A 480 3.86 10.64 -34.85
C ASP A 480 3.78 9.13 -35.07
N ILE A 481 2.60 8.54 -34.88
CA ILE A 481 2.26 7.27 -35.52
C ILE A 481 0.82 7.32 -36.05
N LEU A 482 0.76 7.38 -37.37
CA LEU A 482 -0.38 7.22 -38.26
C LEU A 482 -1.14 5.90 -38.00
N TYR A 483 -2.46 5.97 -37.95
CA TYR A 483 -3.37 4.82 -37.99
C TYR A 483 -3.57 4.33 -39.44
N PRO A 484 -3.52 3.03 -39.74
CA PRO A 484 -4.19 2.46 -40.89
C PRO A 484 -5.57 1.93 -40.49
N GLN A 485 -6.60 2.48 -41.14
CA GLN A 485 -8.01 2.16 -40.98
C GLN A 485 -8.35 1.01 -41.94
N SER A 486 -8.78 -0.14 -41.39
CA SER A 486 -9.23 -1.29 -42.17
C SER A 486 -10.70 -1.16 -42.56
N SER A 487 -10.92 -1.25 -43.85
CA SER A 487 -12.16 -1.12 -44.62
C SER A 487 -13.08 -2.33 -44.47
N GLN A 488 -14.38 -2.09 -44.42
CA GLN A 488 -15.40 -2.99 -44.97
C GLN A 488 -16.67 -2.18 -45.24
N ASN A 489 -16.99 -1.97 -46.52
CA ASN A 489 -18.32 -2.15 -47.11
C ASN A 489 -18.31 -1.71 -48.59
N ASP A 490 -18.85 -2.60 -49.41
CA ASP A 490 -18.96 -2.56 -50.86
C ASP A 490 -19.97 -1.49 -51.36
N GLU A 491 -19.54 -0.74 -52.39
CA GLU A 491 -20.22 -0.38 -53.67
C GLU A 491 -21.67 0.22 -53.69
N PRO A 492 -22.11 0.89 -54.79
CA PRO A 492 -21.55 2.10 -55.41
C PRO A 492 -22.65 3.12 -55.81
N LEU A 493 -22.23 4.20 -56.48
CA LEU A 493 -22.95 5.03 -57.48
C LEU A 493 -23.25 6.51 -57.15
N SER A 494 -22.41 7.33 -57.80
CA SER A 494 -22.73 8.44 -58.72
C SER A 494 -23.44 9.70 -58.20
N GLN A 495 -22.62 10.75 -58.13
CA GLN A 495 -22.77 12.03 -58.85
C GLN A 495 -24.19 12.60 -59.02
N THR A 496 -24.42 13.78 -58.44
CA THR A 496 -24.79 14.97 -59.25
C THR A 496 -24.62 16.28 -58.47
N LYS A 497 -23.83 17.15 -59.09
CA LYS A 497 -23.66 18.62 -58.96
C LYS A 497 -24.99 19.39 -59.19
N PRO A 498 -25.07 20.75 -59.27
CA PRO A 498 -24.26 21.86 -58.70
C PRO A 498 -25.04 23.16 -58.28
N GLN A 499 -24.42 24.03 -57.45
CA GLN A 499 -24.25 25.53 -57.57
C GLN A 499 -25.47 26.48 -57.83
N PRO A 500 -25.30 27.83 -57.94
CA PRO A 500 -24.47 28.85 -57.24
C PRO A 500 -25.26 30.15 -56.89
N TYR A 501 -24.55 31.15 -56.29
CA TYR A 501 -24.50 32.62 -56.57
C TYR A 501 -24.24 33.36 -55.22
N TYR A 502 -23.32 34.34 -55.03
CA TYR A 502 -22.78 35.41 -55.88
C TYR A 502 -21.46 36.01 -55.28
N ASN A 503 -20.52 36.39 -56.19
CA ASN A 503 -19.47 37.44 -56.19
C ASN A 503 -18.37 37.66 -55.11
N SER A 504 -17.12 37.41 -55.54
CA SER A 504 -15.93 38.30 -55.69
C SER A 504 -15.88 39.66 -54.96
N ARG A 505 -14.72 40.04 -54.36
CA ARG A 505 -13.53 40.65 -55.02
C ARG A 505 -12.46 41.15 -54.02
N TYR A 506 -11.20 41.17 -54.49
CA TYR A 506 -9.99 41.94 -54.10
C TYR A 506 -8.89 41.36 -53.18
N GLY A 507 -7.79 40.94 -53.84
CA GLY A 507 -6.37 41.33 -53.62
C GLY A 507 -5.64 40.77 -52.40
N GLY A 508 -4.45 40.18 -52.45
CA GLY A 508 -3.39 40.16 -53.46
C GLY A 508 -2.01 40.15 -52.76
N ASN A 509 -1.40 38.96 -52.71
CA ASN A 509 0.04 38.61 -52.72
C ASN A 509 1.15 39.30 -51.85
N SER A 510 2.07 38.40 -51.43
CA SER A 510 3.55 38.50 -51.37
C SER A 510 4.29 38.79 -50.05
N ARG A 511 4.80 37.69 -49.46
CA ARG A 511 6.20 37.32 -49.11
C ARG A 511 7.28 38.40 -48.89
N HIS A 512 8.01 38.27 -47.76
CA HIS A 512 9.49 38.18 -47.53
C HIS A 512 9.84 38.69 -46.10
N HIS A 513 10.54 37.95 -45.21
CA HIS A 513 12.01 37.82 -45.03
C HIS A 513 12.76 39.16 -45.16
N ASP A 514 13.74 39.58 -44.37
CA ASP A 514 14.59 39.05 -43.30
C ASP A 514 15.35 40.28 -42.74
N ASP A 515 15.92 40.22 -41.53
CA ASP A 515 17.23 40.80 -41.20
C ASP A 515 17.46 40.88 -39.68
N GLY A 516 18.59 40.30 -39.24
CA GLY A 516 19.05 40.22 -37.85
C GLY A 516 19.81 41.48 -37.35
N PRO A 517 20.97 41.31 -36.71
CA PRO A 517 21.11 41.18 -35.25
C PRO A 517 21.93 42.33 -34.61
N ARG A 518 21.89 42.50 -33.27
CA ARG A 518 23.04 42.85 -32.36
C ARG A 518 22.63 43.57 -31.05
N ARG A 519 23.46 43.32 -30.01
CA ARG A 519 23.79 44.14 -28.81
C ARG A 519 22.64 44.39 -27.81
N GLY A 520 22.81 44.35 -26.48
CA GLY A 520 24.00 44.37 -25.62
C GLY A 520 23.71 45.28 -24.41
N GLY A 521 23.95 44.80 -23.19
CA GLY A 521 23.99 45.58 -21.94
C GLY A 521 22.64 46.15 -21.45
N SER A 522 22.49 46.71 -20.26
CA SER A 522 23.28 46.81 -19.04
C SER A 522 22.42 47.68 -18.11
N HIS A 523 22.17 47.21 -16.87
CA HIS A 523 22.00 48.03 -15.66
C HIS A 523 20.82 49.01 -15.49
N ARG A 524 20.55 49.26 -14.19
CA ARG A 524 19.67 50.24 -13.53
C ARG A 524 18.21 49.79 -13.41
N GLY A 525 17.61 49.64 -12.23
CA GLY A 525 17.88 50.27 -10.93
C GLY A 525 16.81 51.30 -10.62
N GLY A 526 16.24 51.24 -9.41
CA GLY A 526 15.35 52.28 -8.84
C GLY A 526 13.90 51.81 -8.70
N ARG A 527 13.44 51.44 -7.51
CA ARG A 527 12.98 52.29 -6.38
C ARG A 527 11.61 52.94 -6.64
N GLY A 528 10.71 52.75 -5.66
CA GLY A 528 9.55 53.62 -5.39
C GLY A 528 8.27 52.82 -5.23
N ARG A 529 7.82 52.55 -4.00
CA ARG A 529 6.77 53.33 -3.28
C ARG A 529 5.48 53.38 -4.11
N GLY A 530 4.40 52.69 -3.75
CA GLY A 530 3.69 52.79 -2.47
C GLY A 530 2.36 53.50 -2.75
N GLY A 531 1.24 52.97 -2.25
CA GLY A 531 -0.05 53.65 -2.38
C GLY A 531 -1.25 52.72 -2.31
N ALA A 532 -1.85 52.65 -1.13
CA ALA A 532 -3.16 52.06 -0.88
C ALA A 532 -4.28 52.98 -1.42
N ASN A 533 -5.39 52.39 -1.90
CA ASN A 533 -6.73 52.46 -1.31
C ASN A 533 -7.86 52.31 -2.33
N ARG A 534 -8.91 51.57 -1.88
CA ARG A 534 -10.35 51.71 -2.19
C ARG A 534 -10.76 51.49 -3.65
N GLY A 535 -11.78 50.71 -3.99
CA GLY A 535 -12.92 50.17 -3.27
C GLY A 535 -14.10 50.06 -4.26
N LYS A 536 -15.09 49.23 -3.92
CA LYS A 536 -16.33 48.90 -4.69
C LYS A 536 -16.10 48.04 -5.95
N GLY A 537 -16.89 47.01 -6.25
CA GLY A 537 -18.15 46.55 -5.69
C GLY A 537 -18.95 45.87 -6.81
N HIS A 538 -19.62 44.78 -6.47
CA HIS A 538 -20.68 44.07 -7.20
C HIS A 538 -20.37 43.11 -8.37
N SER A 539 -20.63 41.83 -8.04
CA SER A 539 -21.57 40.91 -8.69
C SER A 539 -21.31 40.36 -10.10
N SER A 540 -20.95 39.07 -10.07
CA SER A 540 -21.66 37.96 -10.72
C SER A 540 -21.53 37.77 -12.23
N ARG A 541 -20.75 36.76 -12.64
CA ARG A 541 -21.18 35.65 -13.52
C ARG A 541 -20.03 34.69 -13.86
N GLY A 542 -20.24 33.40 -13.55
CA GLY A 542 -19.77 32.25 -14.33
C GLY A 542 -18.30 31.84 -14.21
N GLY A 543 -18.03 30.59 -13.80
CA GLY A 543 -16.67 30.03 -13.90
C GLY A 543 -16.39 28.76 -13.12
N THR A 544 -17.12 27.69 -13.43
CA THR A 544 -16.66 26.30 -13.57
C THR A 544 -15.38 25.83 -12.82
N ARG A 545 -15.60 24.97 -11.83
CA ARG A 545 -14.83 23.74 -11.48
C ARG A 545 -13.30 23.79 -11.58
N GLY A 546 -12.66 23.97 -10.42
CA GLY A 546 -11.30 23.49 -10.15
C GLY A 546 -11.27 22.70 -8.84
N ARG A 547 -11.65 21.40 -8.89
CA ARG A 547 -11.54 20.48 -7.75
C ARG A 547 -10.07 20.17 -7.49
N GLY A 548 -9.44 20.93 -6.60
CA GLY A 548 -8.21 20.53 -5.93
C GLY A 548 -8.48 19.33 -5.04
N ARG A 549 -8.17 18.12 -5.51
CA ARG A 549 -8.14 16.91 -4.68
C ARG A 549 -6.96 17.00 -3.72
N GLY A 550 -7.23 17.52 -2.52
CA GLY A 550 -6.39 17.32 -1.34
C GLY A 550 -6.31 15.82 -1.05
N ARG A 551 -5.08 15.31 -1.00
CA ARG A 551 -4.75 13.90 -0.85
C ARG A 551 -4.69 13.60 0.66
N ASP A 552 -5.83 13.26 1.25
CA ASP A 552 -5.88 12.71 2.60
C ASP A 552 -5.63 11.20 2.53
N GLY A 553 -4.52 10.77 3.13
CA GLY A 553 -4.23 9.36 3.37
C GLY A 553 -5.18 8.82 4.44
N GLY A 554 -6.13 7.99 4.01
CA GLY A 554 -6.74 7.01 4.91
C GLY A 554 -5.68 6.03 5.44
N PRO A 555 -6.04 5.15 6.40
CA PRO A 555 -5.15 4.09 6.83
C PRO A 555 -4.63 3.34 5.59
N ALA A 556 -3.33 3.05 5.59
CA ALA A 556 -2.69 2.36 4.48
C ALA A 556 -3.32 0.97 4.36
N ALA A 557 -4.22 0.79 3.39
CA ALA A 557 -4.77 -0.51 3.06
C ALA A 557 -3.62 -1.44 2.67
N TYR A 558 -3.68 -2.69 3.14
CA TYR A 558 -2.77 -3.76 2.76
C TYR A 558 -2.65 -3.86 1.23
N ARG A 559 -1.42 -3.79 0.74
CA ARG A 559 -1.08 -3.99 -0.68
C ARG A 559 -0.26 -5.27 -0.76
N SER A 560 -0.76 -6.23 -1.55
CA SER A 560 -0.13 -7.52 -1.71
C SER A 560 1.08 -7.47 -2.66
N LEU A 561 1.77 -8.62 -2.76
CA LEU A 561 2.94 -8.88 -3.60
C LEU A 561 2.86 -8.29 -5.02
N ASP A 562 1.68 -8.31 -5.66
CA ASP A 562 1.51 -8.00 -7.08
C ASP A 562 0.46 -6.89 -7.38
N ASP A 563 -0.05 -6.17 -6.36
CA ASP A 563 -1.03 -5.10 -6.53
C ASP A 563 -0.40 -3.81 -7.12
N HIS A 564 0.02 -3.85 -8.39
CA HIS A 564 0.61 -2.71 -9.11
C HIS A 564 -0.29 -2.07 -10.18
N ALA A 565 -1.56 -2.51 -10.32
CA ALA A 565 -2.47 -1.94 -11.30
C ALA A 565 -3.43 -0.89 -10.69
N GLY A 566 -3.39 0.32 -11.25
CA GLY A 566 -4.53 1.25 -11.38
C GLY A 566 -5.33 1.61 -10.13
N TYR A 567 -5.21 2.86 -9.69
CA TYR A 567 -6.18 3.47 -8.78
C TYR A 567 -7.52 3.59 -9.51
N ASP A 568 -8.41 2.61 -9.33
CA ASP A 568 -9.83 2.77 -9.68
C ASP A 568 -10.66 2.80 -8.40
N GLY A 569 -11.51 3.83 -8.32
CA GLY A 569 -12.21 4.21 -7.12
C GLY A 569 -13.59 3.57 -7.03
N GLY A 570 -13.92 3.05 -5.86
CA GLY A 570 -15.29 2.67 -5.49
C GLY A 570 -15.26 1.90 -4.18
N TYR A 571 -15.45 2.60 -3.06
CA TYR A 571 -15.73 1.97 -1.77
C TYR A 571 -17.19 2.22 -1.43
N GLU A 572 -17.95 1.14 -1.27
CA GLU A 572 -19.15 1.11 -0.43
C GLU A 572 -18.74 0.75 1.00
N ASP A 573 -19.32 1.49 1.95
CA ASP A 573 -19.07 1.43 3.39
C ASP A 573 -19.65 0.17 4.05
N LYS A 574 -18.93 -0.38 5.03
CA LYS A 574 -19.51 -0.98 6.25
C LYS A 574 -18.48 -1.05 7.40
N PRO A 575 -18.94 -1.08 8.67
CA PRO A 575 -18.22 -0.50 9.81
C PRO A 575 -17.31 -1.49 10.52
N GLY A 576 -16.08 -1.07 10.81
CA GLY A 576 -15.19 -1.70 11.81
C GLY A 576 -15.08 -0.80 13.05
N PRO A 577 -14.87 -1.37 14.25
CA PRO A 577 -14.84 -0.59 15.48
C PRO A 577 -13.60 0.31 15.50
N GLY A 578 -13.81 1.57 15.86
CA GLY A 578 -12.79 2.61 15.93
C GLY A 578 -11.64 2.23 16.86
N GLY A 579 -10.52 1.81 16.27
CA GLY A 579 -9.24 1.68 16.95
C GLY A 579 -8.49 3.01 16.86
N ALA A 580 -8.51 3.78 17.94
CA ALA A 580 -7.47 4.79 18.16
C ALA A 580 -6.12 4.05 18.22
N GLY A 581 -5.36 4.11 17.13
CA GLY A 581 -4.06 3.44 17.05
C GLY A 581 -3.14 3.89 18.20
N PRO A 582 -2.50 2.98 18.93
CA PRO A 582 -1.64 3.32 20.06
C PRO A 582 -0.43 4.14 19.56
N VAL A 583 -0.16 5.28 20.22
CA VAL A 583 1.05 6.08 20.01
C VAL A 583 2.15 5.47 20.88
N MET A 584 3.35 5.27 20.37
CA MET A 584 4.44 4.66 21.15
C MET A 584 4.58 5.27 22.56
N ASN A 585 4.71 4.42 23.58
CA ASN A 585 5.23 4.85 24.88
C ASN A 585 6.68 5.27 24.64
N TYR A 586 6.96 6.55 24.86
CA TYR A 586 8.30 7.14 24.80
C TYR A 586 9.06 6.93 26.10
#